data_AF-A0A814VUL8-F1
#
_entry.id   AF-A0A814VUL8-F1
#
_cell.length_a   1.000
_cell.length_b   1.000
_cell.length_c   1.000
_cell.angle_alpha   90.00
_cell.angle_beta   90.00
_cell.angle_gamma   90.00
#
_symmetry.space_group_name_H-M   'P 1'
#
loop_
_entity.id
_entity.type
_entity.pdbx_description
1 polymer ?
#
loop_
_entity_poly.entity_id
_entity_poly.type
_entity_poly.pdbx_seq_one_letter_code
_entity_poly.pdbx_strand_id
1 'polypeptide(L)'
;MSTNEQQQNTKQLAMLKERFPHINENKLTRVLQRHDGDFDKVCARLSQREARCNKWESLEIRFGPAITTLQQEHPSIQSFKRFRLLKTMKRFDGDIDKVKEFLQKVETKHCHKDRDTSTSRCQRREELKTKYANQLAQLATSGINVDRPWVLRLLEKHEGDVNKVIEIKAKFAEFDTKYATQIAQLEAEGFPIKNKRILARLLEKSNGDIDVVKQFVQERQEKHLKRKEH
;
A
#
# COMPACT_ATOMS: atom_id res chain seq x y z
N MET A 1 18.71 -23.33 23.38
CA MET A 1 19.75 -22.44 22.84
C MET A 1 21.05 -22.84 23.47
N SER A 2 22.03 -23.18 22.63
CA SER A 2 23.34 -23.60 23.11
C SER A 2 24.04 -22.39 23.75
N THR A 3 24.83 -22.58 24.80
CA THR A 3 25.58 -21.50 25.47
C THR A 3 26.43 -20.69 24.48
N ASN A 4 26.88 -21.32 23.39
CA ASN A 4 27.59 -20.68 22.29
C ASN A 4 26.75 -19.65 21.51
N GLU A 5 25.45 -19.92 21.28
CA GLU A 5 24.56 -18.99 20.56
C GLU A 5 24.30 -17.73 21.38
N GLN A 6 24.17 -17.88 22.71
CA GLN A 6 24.00 -16.74 23.61
C GLN A 6 25.26 -15.86 23.63
N GLN A 7 26.45 -16.46 23.69
CA GLN A 7 27.71 -15.73 23.62
C GLN A 7 27.94 -15.04 22.26
N GLN A 8 27.50 -15.65 21.16
CA GLN A 8 27.58 -15.03 19.83
C GLN A 8 26.64 -13.83 19.73
N ASN A 9 25.40 -13.96 20.20
CA ASN A 9 24.43 -12.88 20.20
C ASN A 9 24.86 -11.69 21.07
N THR A 10 25.47 -11.92 22.23
CA THR A 10 25.99 -10.83 23.08
C THR A 10 27.15 -10.09 22.41
N LYS A 11 28.07 -10.81 21.76
CA LYS A 11 29.15 -10.20 20.96
C LYS A 11 28.61 -9.35 19.82
N GLN A 12 27.66 -9.88 19.05
CA GLN A 12 27.02 -9.15 17.95
C GLN A 12 26.27 -7.90 18.45
N LEU A 13 25.59 -8.00 19.59
CA LEU A 13 24.89 -6.86 20.19
C LEU A 13 25.86 -5.75 20.60
N ALA A 14 27.02 -6.09 21.19
CA ALA A 14 28.06 -5.14 21.54
C ALA A 14 28.60 -4.40 20.29
N MET A 15 28.89 -5.15 19.21
CA MET A 15 29.33 -4.56 17.93
C MET A 15 28.26 -3.63 17.32
N LEU A 16 26.98 -4.01 17.38
CA LEU A 16 25.89 -3.14 16.92
C LEU A 16 25.75 -1.89 17.77
N LYS A 17 26.00 -1.98 19.08
CA LYS A 17 25.92 -0.85 20.00
C LYS A 17 27.04 0.15 19.80
N GLU A 18 28.25 -0.34 19.51
CA GLU A 18 29.39 0.49 19.12
C GLU A 18 29.10 1.24 17.82
N ARG A 19 28.56 0.56 16.81
CA ARG A 19 28.26 1.16 15.50
C ARG A 19 27.05 2.09 15.51
N PHE A 20 26.04 1.81 16.34
CA PHE A 20 24.80 2.60 16.42
C PHE A 20 24.48 3.02 17.87
N PRO A 21 25.29 3.92 18.46
CA PRO A 21 25.24 4.22 19.89
C PRO A 21 23.91 4.84 20.33
N HIS A 22 23.28 5.61 19.45
CA HIS A 22 21.99 6.27 19.68
C HIS A 22 20.79 5.31 19.70
N ILE A 23 20.96 4.05 19.31
CA ILE A 23 19.87 3.07 19.31
C ILE A 23 19.82 2.34 20.66
N ASN A 24 18.61 2.26 21.22
CA ASN A 24 18.34 1.52 22.44
C ASN A 24 18.63 0.02 22.26
N GLU A 25 19.31 -0.58 23.22
CA GLU A 25 19.74 -1.99 23.20
C GLU A 25 18.59 -2.98 23.00
N ASN A 26 17.45 -2.79 23.69
CA ASN A 26 16.25 -3.62 23.51
C ASN A 26 15.77 -3.66 22.06
N LYS A 27 15.99 -2.57 21.33
CA LYS A 27 15.63 -2.48 19.92
C LYS A 27 16.62 -3.24 19.04
N LEU A 28 17.92 -3.13 19.33
CA LEU A 28 18.96 -3.89 18.64
C LEU A 28 18.71 -5.39 18.81
N THR A 29 18.43 -5.84 20.04
CA THR A 29 18.09 -7.24 20.34
C THR A 29 16.87 -7.72 19.54
N ARG A 30 15.78 -6.93 19.50
CA ARG A 30 14.59 -7.29 18.69
C ARG A 30 14.88 -7.34 17.19
N VAL A 31 15.76 -6.47 16.68
CA VAL A 31 16.11 -6.46 15.25
C VAL A 31 17.00 -7.66 14.93
N LEU A 32 17.95 -7.99 15.81
CA LEU A 32 18.80 -9.17 15.69
C LEU A 32 17.97 -10.46 15.69
N GLN A 33 17.02 -10.59 16.62
CA GLN A 33 16.09 -11.73 16.68
C GLN A 33 15.21 -11.86 15.44
N ARG A 34 14.76 -10.75 14.83
CA ARG A 34 13.94 -10.79 13.60
C ARG A 34 14.69 -11.23 12.37
N HIS A 35 16.01 -11.18 12.40
CA HIS A 35 16.88 -11.56 11.30
C HIS A 35 17.70 -12.81 11.66
N ASP A 36 17.24 -13.59 12.64
CA ASP A 36 17.85 -14.86 13.04
C ASP A 36 19.36 -14.76 13.36
N GLY A 37 19.80 -13.62 13.91
CA GLY A 37 21.22 -13.38 14.21
C GLY A 37 22.09 -13.00 13.01
N ASP A 38 21.51 -12.77 11.82
CA ASP A 38 22.23 -12.31 10.63
C ASP A 38 22.67 -10.84 10.81
N PHE A 39 23.93 -10.68 11.24
CA PHE A 39 24.53 -9.39 11.57
C PHE A 39 24.57 -8.42 10.37
N ASP A 40 24.82 -8.92 9.16
CA ASP A 40 24.92 -8.08 7.96
C ASP A 40 23.57 -7.52 7.55
N LYS A 41 22.51 -8.35 7.57
CA LYS A 41 21.14 -7.87 7.35
C LYS A 41 20.74 -6.83 8.39
N VAL A 42 21.12 -7.04 9.65
CA VAL A 42 20.84 -6.07 10.73
C VAL A 42 21.59 -4.77 10.49
N CYS A 43 22.89 -4.81 10.19
CA CYS A 43 23.70 -3.63 9.88
C CYS A 43 23.15 -2.84 8.69
N ALA A 44 22.80 -3.53 7.60
CA ALA A 44 22.20 -2.90 6.42
C ALA A 44 20.87 -2.22 6.78
N ARG A 45 20.04 -2.89 7.59
CA ARG A 45 18.74 -2.37 8.02
C ARG A 45 18.87 -1.13 8.92
N LEU A 46 19.83 -1.13 9.83
CA LEU A 46 20.09 -0.01 10.74
C LEU A 46 20.72 1.17 9.99
N SER A 47 21.67 0.94 9.10
CA SER A 47 22.25 1.98 8.22
C SER A 47 21.17 2.64 7.35
N GLN A 48 20.27 1.85 6.77
CA GLN A 48 19.14 2.37 5.99
C GLN A 48 18.15 3.17 6.87
N ARG A 49 18.04 2.84 8.15
CA ARG A 49 17.23 3.60 9.10
C ARG A 49 17.88 4.94 9.43
N GLU A 50 19.17 4.94 9.74
CA GLU A 50 19.95 6.15 10.05
C GLU A 50 19.96 7.11 8.85
N ALA A 51 20.23 6.62 7.65
CA ALA A 51 20.14 7.42 6.42
C ALA A 51 18.74 8.06 6.23
N ARG A 52 17.67 7.36 6.63
CA ARG A 52 16.32 7.95 6.65
C ARG A 52 16.18 9.01 7.74
N CYS A 53 16.67 8.77 8.95
CA CYS A 53 16.66 9.77 10.03
C CYS A 53 17.40 11.05 9.61
N ASN A 54 18.64 10.93 9.13
CA ASN A 54 19.45 12.06 8.69
C ASN A 54 18.78 12.84 7.56
N LYS A 55 18.12 12.13 6.62
CA LYS A 55 17.32 12.77 5.58
C LYS A 55 16.15 13.58 6.16
N TRP A 56 15.49 13.11 7.22
CA TRP A 56 14.42 13.85 7.87
C TRP A 56 14.94 15.03 8.69
N GLU A 57 16.04 14.86 9.40
CA GLU A 57 16.69 15.95 10.13
C GLU A 57 17.16 17.05 9.18
N SER A 58 17.74 16.71 8.03
CA SER A 58 18.09 17.69 7.00
C SER A 58 16.88 18.48 6.48
N LEU A 59 15.74 17.81 6.29
CA LEU A 59 14.49 18.49 5.91
C LEU A 59 13.92 19.33 7.05
N GLU A 60 14.05 18.88 8.29
CA GLU A 60 13.62 19.60 9.48
C GLU A 60 14.45 20.87 9.68
N ILE A 61 15.76 20.81 9.47
CA ILE A 61 16.63 21.98 9.48
C ILE A 61 16.23 22.95 8.37
N ARG A 62 15.99 22.45 7.15
CA ARG A 62 15.69 23.29 5.98
C ARG A 62 14.30 23.93 6.02
N PHE A 63 13.27 23.18 6.43
CA PHE A 63 11.87 23.59 6.32
C PHE A 63 11.15 23.72 7.67
N GLY A 64 11.76 23.30 8.77
CA GLY A 64 11.16 23.33 10.11
C GLY A 64 10.68 24.72 10.52
N PRO A 65 11.48 25.80 10.36
CA PRO A 65 11.03 27.16 10.67
C PRO A 65 9.80 27.57 9.86
N ALA A 66 9.83 27.34 8.54
CA ALA A 66 8.72 27.68 7.64
C ALA A 66 7.44 26.88 7.97
N ILE A 67 7.58 25.61 8.36
CA ILE A 67 6.44 24.79 8.83
C ILE A 67 5.85 25.37 10.12
N THR A 68 6.70 25.79 11.06
CA THR A 68 6.23 26.40 12.30
C THR A 68 5.48 27.70 12.04
N THR A 69 6.01 28.59 11.18
CA THR A 69 5.31 29.81 10.75
C THR A 69 3.98 29.49 10.07
N LEU A 70 3.97 28.52 9.14
CA LEU A 70 2.74 28.09 8.47
C LEU A 70 1.68 27.57 9.46
N GLN A 71 2.08 26.81 10.47
CA GLN A 71 1.19 26.30 11.51
C GLN A 71 0.71 27.36 12.51
N GLN A 72 1.45 28.46 12.66
CA GLN A 72 1.04 29.63 13.43
C GLN A 72 0.02 30.47 12.64
N GLU A 73 0.29 30.72 11.36
CA GLU A 73 -0.61 31.46 10.46
C GLU A 73 -1.93 30.72 10.21
N HIS A 74 -1.90 29.38 10.13
CA HIS A 74 -3.04 28.55 9.76
C HIS A 74 -3.25 27.42 10.77
N PRO A 75 -4.00 27.67 11.87
CA PRO A 75 -4.23 26.68 12.92
C PRO A 75 -4.88 25.37 12.42
N SER A 76 -5.66 25.39 11.34
CA SER A 76 -6.24 24.18 10.73
C SER A 76 -5.16 23.15 10.32
N ILE A 77 -3.98 23.63 9.92
CA ILE A 77 -2.85 22.82 9.47
C ILE A 77 -2.14 22.13 10.65
N GLN A 78 -2.37 22.54 11.90
CA GLN A 78 -1.75 21.91 13.07
C GLN A 78 -2.14 20.44 13.24
N SER A 79 -3.32 20.04 12.73
CA SER A 79 -3.78 18.65 12.73
C SER A 79 -2.90 17.72 11.87
N PHE A 80 -2.11 18.26 10.95
CA PHE A 80 -1.24 17.47 10.09
C PHE A 80 0.03 17.04 10.82
N LYS A 81 0.33 15.73 10.75
CA LYS A 81 1.59 15.18 11.26
C LYS A 81 2.79 15.89 10.60
N ARG A 82 3.74 16.38 11.40
CA ARG A 82 4.94 17.12 10.98
C ARG A 82 5.69 16.47 9.80
N PHE A 83 5.88 15.15 9.86
CA PHE A 83 6.49 14.36 8.77
C PHE A 83 5.80 14.57 7.40
N ARG A 84 4.47 14.66 7.39
CA ARG A 84 3.68 14.86 6.16
C ARG A 84 3.89 16.27 5.62
N LEU A 85 4.03 17.27 6.49
CA LEU A 85 4.34 18.64 6.11
C LEU A 85 5.74 18.73 5.51
N LEU A 86 6.77 18.17 6.15
CA LEU A 86 8.14 18.12 5.60
C LEU A 86 8.20 17.50 4.21
N LYS A 87 7.47 16.41 3.99
CA LYS A 87 7.42 15.75 2.68
C LYS A 87 6.74 16.64 1.62
N THR A 88 5.70 17.37 2.01
CA THR A 88 4.98 18.29 1.12
C THR A 88 5.84 19.51 0.81
N MET A 89 6.52 20.08 1.81
CA MET A 89 7.50 21.16 1.63
C MET A 89 8.59 20.74 0.66
N LYS A 90 9.20 19.56 0.85
CA LYS A 90 10.18 19.03 -0.09
C LYS A 90 9.63 18.92 -1.51
N ARG A 91 8.39 18.45 -1.68
CA ARG A 91 7.77 18.24 -2.99
C ARG A 91 7.59 19.54 -3.78
N PHE A 92 7.38 20.65 -3.09
CA PHE A 92 7.21 21.96 -3.69
C PHE A 92 8.41 22.88 -3.43
N ASP A 93 9.57 22.30 -3.10
CA ASP A 93 10.83 23.01 -2.81
C ASP A 93 10.75 24.15 -1.78
N GLY A 94 9.78 24.07 -0.87
CA GLY A 94 9.53 25.08 0.16
C GLY A 94 8.59 26.21 -0.26
N ASP A 95 7.98 26.14 -1.45
CA ASP A 95 6.94 27.07 -1.91
C ASP A 95 5.69 26.95 -1.01
N ILE A 96 5.52 27.94 -0.13
CA ILE A 96 4.49 27.95 0.91
C ILE A 96 3.08 28.02 0.29
N ASP A 97 2.90 28.75 -0.80
CA ASP A 97 1.59 28.94 -1.44
C ASP A 97 1.11 27.65 -2.10
N LYS A 98 2.00 26.94 -2.81
CA LYS A 98 1.69 25.61 -3.35
C LYS A 98 1.38 24.59 -2.26
N VAL A 99 2.08 24.66 -1.13
CA VAL A 99 1.83 23.80 0.03
C VAL A 99 0.46 24.10 0.64
N LYS A 100 0.10 25.37 0.82
CA LYS A 100 -1.22 25.82 1.30
C LYS A 100 -2.33 25.29 0.38
N GLU A 101 -2.22 25.52 -0.93
CA GLU A 101 -3.18 25.06 -1.92
C GLU A 101 -3.34 23.52 -1.89
N PHE A 102 -2.23 22.79 -1.80
CA PHE A 102 -2.25 21.33 -1.71
C PHE A 102 -2.95 20.84 -0.45
N LEU A 103 -2.67 21.46 0.71
CA LEU A 103 -3.29 21.08 1.98
C LEU A 103 -4.78 21.38 1.98
N GLN A 104 -5.21 22.52 1.46
CA GLN A 104 -6.62 22.87 1.30
C GLN A 104 -7.36 21.88 0.36
N LYS A 105 -6.71 21.45 -0.72
CA LYS A 105 -7.22 20.37 -1.60
C LYS A 105 -7.33 19.02 -0.88
N VAL A 106 -6.49 18.75 0.11
CA VAL A 106 -6.54 17.50 0.90
C VAL A 106 -7.65 17.55 1.94
N GLU A 107 -7.82 18.70 2.61
CA GLU A 107 -8.89 18.94 3.58
C GLU A 107 -10.26 18.84 2.91
N THR A 108 -10.48 19.57 1.82
CA THR A 108 -11.74 19.50 1.04
C THR A 108 -12.07 18.08 0.60
N LYS A 109 -11.08 17.28 0.18
CA LYS A 109 -11.27 15.86 -0.16
C LYS A 109 -11.60 14.96 1.03
N HIS A 110 -11.17 15.30 2.25
CA HIS A 110 -11.55 14.56 3.45
C HIS A 110 -12.94 14.96 3.94
N CYS A 111 -13.27 16.26 3.90
CA CYS A 111 -14.60 16.74 4.30
C CYS A 111 -15.74 16.17 3.45
N HIS A 112 -15.50 15.86 2.17
CA HIS A 112 -16.50 15.18 1.32
C HIS A 112 -16.63 13.66 1.58
N LYS A 113 -15.74 13.05 2.36
CA LYS A 113 -15.84 11.62 2.72
C LYS A 113 -16.42 11.39 4.10
N ASP A 114 -16.40 12.39 4.97
CA ASP A 114 -16.83 12.24 6.37
C ASP A 114 -18.26 12.74 6.63
N ARG A 115 -19.00 13.22 5.60
CA ARG A 115 -20.31 13.84 5.83
C ARG A 115 -21.53 12.93 5.73
N ASP A 116 -21.40 11.65 5.36
CA ASP A 116 -22.51 10.69 5.50
C ASP A 116 -21.96 9.28 5.75
N THR A 117 -22.28 8.71 6.91
CA THR A 117 -22.06 7.30 7.32
C THR A 117 -20.63 6.87 7.69
N SER A 118 -20.09 7.34 8.81
CA SER A 118 -18.95 6.68 9.45
C SER A 118 -19.38 5.48 10.31
N THR A 119 -20.19 4.56 9.76
CA THR A 119 -20.04 3.17 10.24
C THR A 119 -18.64 2.75 9.83
N SER A 120 -17.84 2.31 10.80
CA SER A 120 -16.51 1.75 10.52
C SER A 120 -16.64 0.77 9.36
N ARG A 121 -15.69 0.74 8.41
CA ARG A 121 -15.74 -0.20 7.27
C ARG A 121 -16.02 -1.65 7.71
N CYS A 122 -15.62 -1.99 8.95
CA CYS A 122 -15.96 -3.25 9.58
C CYS A 122 -17.45 -3.37 9.93
N GLN A 123 -18.04 -2.35 10.57
CA GLN A 123 -19.47 -2.31 10.90
C GLN A 123 -20.35 -2.42 9.65
N ARG A 124 -20.10 -1.61 8.61
CA ARG A 124 -20.83 -1.71 7.34
C ARG A 124 -20.72 -3.12 6.72
N ARG A 125 -19.56 -3.77 6.88
CA ARG A 125 -19.36 -5.13 6.37
C ARG A 125 -20.19 -6.15 7.15
N GLU A 126 -20.25 -6.02 8.47
CA GLU A 126 -21.10 -6.88 9.30
C GLU A 126 -22.59 -6.63 9.03
N GLU A 127 -23.02 -5.38 8.84
CA GLU A 127 -24.39 -5.04 8.42
C GLU A 127 -24.75 -5.66 7.06
N LEU A 128 -23.83 -5.63 6.09
CA LEU A 128 -24.07 -6.27 4.79
C LEU A 128 -24.12 -7.80 4.91
N LYS A 129 -23.34 -8.40 5.82
CA LYS A 129 -23.41 -9.85 6.07
C LYS A 129 -24.74 -10.24 6.68
N THR A 130 -25.25 -9.48 7.64
CA THR A 130 -26.56 -9.75 8.24
C THR A 130 -27.68 -9.51 7.24
N LYS A 131 -27.63 -8.41 6.47
CA LYS A 131 -28.62 -8.08 5.45
C LYS A 131 -28.71 -9.14 4.35
N TYR A 132 -27.58 -9.69 3.91
CA TYR A 132 -27.51 -10.65 2.81
C TYR A 132 -27.20 -12.08 3.25
N ALA A 133 -27.51 -12.45 4.50
CA ALA A 133 -27.15 -13.75 5.07
C ALA A 133 -27.67 -14.94 4.22
N ASN A 134 -28.92 -14.86 3.75
CA ASN A 134 -29.53 -15.91 2.93
C ASN A 134 -28.87 -16.04 1.56
N GLN A 135 -28.55 -14.91 0.92
CA GLN A 135 -27.86 -14.86 -0.36
C GLN A 135 -26.44 -15.42 -0.23
N LEU A 136 -25.75 -15.10 0.86
CA LEU A 136 -24.43 -15.66 1.15
C LEU A 136 -24.50 -17.18 1.32
N ALA A 137 -25.53 -17.71 2.00
CA ALA A 137 -25.73 -19.15 2.10
C ALA A 137 -25.92 -19.81 0.72
N GLN A 138 -26.74 -19.22 -0.16
CA GLN A 138 -26.93 -19.72 -1.54
C GLN A 138 -25.64 -19.68 -2.37
N LEU A 139 -24.85 -18.61 -2.25
CA LEU A 139 -23.55 -18.49 -2.90
C LEU A 139 -22.54 -19.52 -2.35
N ALA A 140 -22.58 -19.82 -1.05
CA ALA A 140 -21.76 -20.84 -0.43
C ALA A 140 -22.10 -22.24 -0.98
N THR A 141 -23.39 -22.57 -1.14
CA THR A 141 -23.84 -23.80 -1.81
C THR A 141 -23.35 -23.88 -3.27
N SER A 142 -23.24 -22.74 -3.94
CA SER A 142 -22.68 -22.63 -5.30
C SER A 142 -21.15 -22.67 -5.34
N GLY A 143 -20.47 -23.02 -4.23
CA GLY A 143 -19.02 -23.13 -4.12
C GLY A 143 -18.29 -21.78 -4.19
N ILE A 144 -18.96 -20.67 -3.86
CA ILE A 144 -18.35 -19.33 -3.79
C ILE A 144 -17.87 -19.07 -2.37
N ASN A 145 -16.59 -18.70 -2.21
CA ASN A 145 -16.06 -18.29 -0.92
C ASN A 145 -16.62 -16.90 -0.53
N VAL A 146 -17.59 -16.92 0.37
CA VAL A 146 -18.35 -15.75 0.86
C VAL A 146 -17.54 -14.79 1.72
N ASP A 147 -16.42 -15.23 2.31
CA ASP A 147 -15.58 -14.40 3.17
C ASP A 147 -14.76 -13.36 2.39
N ARG A 148 -14.76 -13.46 1.06
CA ARG A 148 -14.03 -12.53 0.22
C ARG A 148 -14.77 -11.18 0.14
N PRO A 149 -14.10 -10.04 0.42
CA PRO A 149 -14.75 -8.72 0.42
C PRO A 149 -15.43 -8.30 -0.89
N TRP A 150 -15.07 -8.90 -2.02
CA TRP A 150 -15.68 -8.58 -3.31
C TRP A 150 -17.09 -9.16 -3.47
N VAL A 151 -17.41 -10.27 -2.78
CA VAL A 151 -18.74 -10.90 -2.84
C VAL A 151 -19.79 -9.97 -2.25
N LEU A 152 -19.53 -9.46 -1.03
CA LEU A 152 -20.40 -8.49 -0.36
C LEU A 152 -20.58 -7.20 -1.18
N ARG A 153 -19.53 -6.72 -1.85
CA ARG A 153 -19.62 -5.53 -2.72
C ARG A 153 -20.47 -5.78 -3.96
N LEU A 154 -20.41 -6.98 -4.54
CA LEU A 154 -21.26 -7.31 -5.69
C LEU A 154 -22.71 -7.50 -5.26
N LEU A 155 -22.96 -8.16 -4.13
CA LEU A 155 -24.30 -8.26 -3.58
C LEU A 155 -24.89 -6.88 -3.29
N GLU A 156 -24.13 -5.98 -2.67
CA GLU A 156 -24.59 -4.60 -2.45
C GLU A 156 -24.85 -3.86 -3.78
N LYS A 157 -23.95 -3.99 -4.76
CA LYS A 157 -24.09 -3.33 -6.07
C LYS A 157 -25.27 -3.86 -6.89
N HIS A 158 -25.60 -5.13 -6.73
CA HIS A 158 -26.68 -5.81 -7.46
C HIS A 158 -27.88 -6.13 -6.55
N GLU A 159 -28.04 -5.38 -5.45
CA GLU A 159 -29.19 -5.43 -4.55
C GLU A 159 -29.52 -6.82 -3.99
N GLY A 160 -28.53 -7.71 -3.88
CA GLY A 160 -28.68 -9.07 -3.39
C GLY A 160 -28.99 -10.11 -4.48
N ASP A 161 -28.84 -9.77 -5.76
CA ASP A 161 -29.04 -10.71 -6.86
C ASP A 161 -27.92 -11.76 -6.93
N VAL A 162 -28.23 -12.97 -6.46
CA VAL A 162 -27.31 -14.12 -6.39
C VAL A 162 -26.89 -14.58 -7.78
N ASN A 163 -27.80 -14.57 -8.76
CA ASN A 163 -27.54 -15.05 -10.11
C ASN A 163 -26.50 -14.17 -10.82
N LYS A 164 -26.61 -12.84 -10.68
CA LYS A 164 -25.59 -11.92 -11.21
C LYS A 164 -24.21 -12.15 -10.59
N VAL A 165 -24.14 -12.44 -9.29
CA VAL A 165 -22.86 -12.72 -8.63
C VAL A 165 -22.24 -14.01 -9.16
N ILE A 166 -23.04 -15.05 -9.38
CA ILE A 166 -22.61 -16.32 -9.98
C ILE A 166 -22.14 -16.10 -11.41
N GLU A 167 -22.91 -15.37 -12.23
CA GLU A 167 -22.56 -15.04 -13.62
C GLU A 167 -21.22 -14.29 -13.71
N ILE A 168 -21.02 -13.28 -12.84
CA ILE A 168 -19.76 -12.53 -12.79
C ILE A 168 -18.59 -13.45 -12.39
N LYS A 169 -18.80 -14.39 -11.46
CA LYS A 169 -17.78 -15.39 -11.09
C LYS A 169 -17.48 -16.31 -12.28
N ALA A 170 -18.49 -16.78 -12.99
CA ALA A 170 -18.35 -17.63 -14.16
C ALA A 170 -17.58 -16.91 -15.28
N LYS A 171 -17.92 -15.66 -15.59
CA LYS A 171 -17.19 -14.82 -16.54
C LYS A 171 -15.71 -14.67 -16.18
N PHE A 172 -15.38 -14.54 -14.89
CA PHE A 172 -13.98 -14.50 -14.49
C PHE A 172 -13.26 -15.82 -14.71
N ALA A 173 -13.91 -16.96 -14.45
CA ALA A 173 -13.33 -18.27 -14.75
C ALA A 173 -13.15 -18.47 -16.27
N GLU A 174 -14.10 -18.00 -17.07
CA GLU A 174 -14.03 -18.04 -18.53
C GLU A 174 -12.88 -17.18 -19.08
N PHE A 175 -12.61 -16.01 -18.50
CA PHE A 175 -11.44 -15.22 -18.92
C PHE A 175 -10.11 -15.90 -18.58
N ASP A 176 -10.06 -16.57 -17.44
CA ASP A 176 -8.86 -17.32 -17.03
C ASP A 176 -8.58 -18.49 -18.00
N THR A 177 -9.61 -19.10 -18.60
CA THR A 177 -9.44 -20.17 -19.61
C THR A 177 -9.22 -19.61 -21.02
N LYS A 178 -10.04 -18.65 -21.47
CA LYS A 178 -9.99 -18.08 -22.82
C LYS A 178 -8.63 -17.43 -23.13
N TYR A 179 -8.03 -16.78 -22.14
CA TYR A 179 -6.76 -16.07 -22.30
C TYR A 179 -5.57 -16.80 -21.67
N ALA A 180 -5.72 -18.08 -21.29
CA ALA A 180 -4.68 -18.83 -20.60
C ALA A 180 -3.36 -18.86 -21.39
N THR A 181 -3.43 -19.10 -22.70
CA THR A 181 -2.27 -19.19 -23.59
C THR A 181 -1.54 -17.85 -23.72
N GLN A 182 -2.28 -16.75 -23.88
CA GLN A 182 -1.73 -15.40 -23.99
C GLN A 182 -1.09 -14.96 -22.67
N ILE A 183 -1.70 -15.34 -21.53
CA ILE A 183 -1.13 -15.11 -20.20
C ILE A 183 0.17 -15.89 -20.05
N ALA A 184 0.21 -17.17 -20.44
CA ALA A 184 1.42 -17.98 -20.38
C ALA A 184 2.54 -17.43 -21.28
N GLN A 185 2.19 -16.94 -22.47
CA GLN A 185 3.14 -16.29 -23.37
C GLN A 185 3.75 -15.03 -22.74
N LEU A 186 2.92 -14.17 -22.15
CA LEU A 186 3.39 -12.98 -21.44
C LEU A 186 4.26 -13.33 -20.21
N GLU A 187 3.93 -14.40 -19.49
CA GLU A 187 4.75 -14.89 -18.38
C GLU A 187 6.11 -15.43 -18.86
N ALA A 188 6.14 -16.16 -19.97
CA ALA A 188 7.37 -16.68 -20.57
C ALA A 188 8.30 -15.57 -21.08
N GLU A 189 7.73 -14.48 -21.59
CA GLU A 189 8.47 -13.28 -21.98
C GLU A 189 8.93 -12.42 -20.79
N GLY A 190 8.68 -12.86 -19.55
CA GLY A 190 9.12 -12.18 -18.32
C GLY A 190 8.30 -10.94 -17.98
N PHE A 191 7.08 -10.81 -18.50
CA PHE A 191 6.27 -9.62 -18.33
C PHE A 191 5.76 -9.49 -16.87
N PRO A 192 6.15 -8.44 -16.11
CA PRO A 192 5.99 -8.41 -14.66
C PRO A 192 4.57 -8.03 -14.24
N ILE A 193 3.66 -9.01 -14.20
CA ILE A 193 2.27 -8.77 -13.81
C ILE A 193 1.97 -9.40 -12.45
N LYS A 194 1.60 -8.53 -11.50
CA LYS A 194 1.24 -8.92 -10.13
C LYS A 194 -0.16 -9.53 -9.99
N ASN A 195 -1.03 -9.36 -10.99
CA ASN A 195 -2.43 -9.81 -10.90
C ASN A 195 -2.97 -10.26 -12.26
N LYS A 196 -3.08 -11.58 -12.44
CA LYS A 196 -3.57 -12.24 -13.67
C LYS A 196 -4.97 -11.77 -14.09
N ARG A 197 -5.83 -11.39 -13.14
CA ARG A 197 -7.19 -10.89 -13.45
C ARG A 197 -7.20 -9.55 -14.16
N ILE A 198 -6.23 -8.68 -13.86
CA ILE A 198 -6.11 -7.39 -14.53
C ILE A 198 -5.64 -7.63 -15.96
N LEU A 199 -4.74 -8.59 -16.15
CA LEU A 199 -4.25 -8.97 -17.48
C LEU A 199 -5.37 -9.56 -18.34
N ALA A 200 -6.13 -10.52 -17.81
CA ALA A 200 -7.24 -11.14 -18.55
C ALA A 200 -8.26 -10.09 -19.03
N ARG A 201 -8.57 -9.07 -18.20
CA ARG A 201 -9.43 -7.94 -18.60
C ARG A 201 -8.80 -7.01 -19.63
N LEU A 202 -7.48 -6.84 -19.60
CA LEU A 202 -6.77 -6.04 -20.61
C LEU A 202 -6.75 -6.76 -21.95
N LEU A 203 -6.53 -8.07 -21.93
CA LEU A 203 -6.64 -8.93 -23.10
C LEU A 203 -8.06 -8.91 -23.65
N GLU A 204 -9.09 -8.99 -22.81
CA GLU A 204 -10.48 -8.84 -23.24
C GLU A 204 -10.74 -7.50 -23.96
N LYS A 205 -10.29 -6.38 -23.39
CA LYS A 205 -10.44 -5.06 -24.02
C LYS A 205 -9.67 -4.90 -25.33
N SER A 206 -8.62 -5.69 -25.50
CA SER A 206 -7.75 -5.67 -26.68
C SER A 206 -8.04 -6.84 -27.62
N ASN A 207 -9.18 -7.53 -27.46
CA ASN A 207 -9.57 -8.72 -28.24
C ASN A 207 -8.50 -9.84 -28.28
N GLY A 208 -7.71 -9.97 -27.21
CA GLY A 208 -6.64 -10.96 -27.10
C GLY A 208 -5.31 -10.54 -27.73
N ASP A 209 -5.19 -9.32 -28.24
CA ASP A 209 -3.95 -8.81 -28.81
C ASP A 209 -2.90 -8.55 -27.71
N ILE A 210 -1.81 -9.31 -27.77
CA ILE A 210 -0.73 -9.27 -26.79
C ILE A 210 0.11 -7.99 -26.93
N ASP A 211 0.30 -7.49 -28.15
CA ASP A 211 1.17 -6.35 -28.42
C ASP A 211 0.53 -5.05 -27.96
N VAL A 212 -0.79 -4.91 -28.15
CA VAL A 212 -1.57 -3.80 -27.59
C VAL A 212 -1.50 -3.79 -26.07
N VAL A 213 -1.60 -4.96 -25.42
CA VAL A 213 -1.50 -5.06 -23.96
C VAL A 213 -0.10 -4.69 -23.46
N LYS A 214 0.97 -5.12 -24.15
CA LYS A 214 2.35 -4.73 -23.84
C LYS A 214 2.52 -3.22 -23.91
N GLN A 215 2.07 -2.61 -25.00
CA GLN A 215 2.13 -1.16 -25.20
C GLN A 215 1.40 -0.41 -24.08
N PHE A 216 0.19 -0.84 -23.72
CA PHE A 216 -0.62 -0.20 -22.69
C PHE A 216 0.04 -0.24 -21.31
N VAL A 217 0.73 -1.34 -20.99
CA VAL A 217 1.43 -1.48 -19.72
C VAL A 217 2.74 -0.70 -19.71
N GLN A 218 3.49 -0.66 -20.82
CA GLN A 218 4.69 0.19 -20.96
C GLN A 218 4.33 1.67 -20.80
N GLU A 219 3.29 2.14 -21.48
CA GLU A 219 2.82 3.53 -21.38
C GLU A 219 2.46 3.90 -19.92
N ARG A 220 1.85 2.96 -19.18
CA ARG A 220 1.58 3.14 -17.75
C ARG A 220 2.84 3.20 -16.90
N GLN A 221 3.84 2.38 -17.20
CA GLN A 221 5.12 2.38 -16.49
C GLN A 221 5.86 3.71 -16.73
N GLU A 222 5.93 4.18 -17.97
CA GLU A 222 6.53 5.46 -18.32
C GLU A 222 5.84 6.64 -17.63
N LYS A 223 4.50 6.67 -17.63
CA LYS A 223 3.73 7.69 -16.90
C LYS A 223 4.04 7.66 -15.40
N HIS A 224 4.28 6.48 -14.84
CA HIS A 224 4.67 6.34 -13.43
C HIS A 224 6.12 6.77 -13.16
N LEU A 225 7.04 6.55 -14.09
CA LEU A 225 8.43 7.02 -14.02
C LEU A 225 8.52 8.54 -14.09
N LYS A 226 7.88 9.17 -15.09
CA LYS A 226 7.82 10.64 -15.22
C LYS A 226 7.27 11.31 -13.95
N ARG A 227 6.28 10.70 -13.29
CA ARG A 227 5.72 11.18 -12.01
C ARG A 227 6.64 11.05 -10.80
N LYS A 228 7.74 10.30 -10.89
CA LYS A 228 8.74 10.19 -9.81
C LYS A 228 9.91 11.15 -9.99
N GLU A 229 10.15 11.58 -11.23
CA GLU A 229 11.19 12.55 -11.58
C GLU A 229 10.76 14.01 -11.30
N HIS A 230 9.45 14.26 -11.27
CA HIS A 230 8.82 15.49 -10.77
C HIS A 230 8.36 15.34 -9.30
#